data_AF-A0A6N2ECS5-F1
#
_entry.id   AF-A0A6N2ECS5-F1
#
_cell.length_a   1.000
_cell.length_b   1.000
_cell.length_c   1.000
_cell.angle_alpha   90.00
_cell.angle_beta   90.00
_cell.angle_gamma   90.00
#
_symmetry.space_group_name_H-M   'P 1'
#
loop_
_entity.id
_entity.type
_entity.pdbx_description
1 polymer ?
#
loop_
_entity_poly.entity_id
_entity_poly.type
_entity_poly.pdbx_seq_one_letter_code
_entity_poly.pdbx_strand_id
1 'polypeptide(L)'
;MRWARPSWGFWQGRGAQYRKMHSEWLTMASRGELRSPRIPIREVSRGGFSGFLSRPGGRVLLEWWWAATLDSVEDLPRRRR
;
A
#
# COMPACT_ATOMS: atom_id res chain seq x y z
N MET A 1 33.02 3.24 -3.61
CA MET A 1 31.81 4.03 -3.31
C MET A 1 31.58 4.04 -1.80
N ARG A 2 31.46 5.23 -1.18
CA ARG A 2 31.21 5.39 0.26
C ARG A 2 29.71 5.66 0.43
N TRP A 3 28.97 4.73 1.04
CA TRP A 3 27.56 4.91 1.32
C TRP A 3 27.39 5.90 2.48
N ALA A 4 26.79 7.06 2.22
CA ALA A 4 26.44 8.00 3.28
C ALA A 4 25.28 7.42 4.10
N ARG A 5 25.47 7.30 5.42
CA ARG A 5 24.40 6.88 6.32
C ARG A 5 23.40 8.03 6.49
N PRO A 6 22.10 7.82 6.27
CA PRO A 6 21.12 8.88 6.46
C PRO A 6 21.09 9.31 7.93
N SER A 7 20.96 10.62 8.15
CA SER A 7 20.93 11.20 9.50
C SER A 7 19.58 10.94 10.19
N TRP A 8 19.54 11.16 11.51
CA TRP A 8 18.29 11.10 12.26
C TRP A 8 17.24 12.08 11.74
N GLY A 9 17.64 13.30 11.39
CA GLY A 9 16.75 14.31 10.80
C GLY A 9 16.15 13.88 9.47
N PHE A 10 16.91 13.15 8.63
CA PHE A 10 16.39 12.57 7.39
C PHE A 10 15.24 11.58 7.67
N TRP A 11 15.41 10.69 8.64
CA TRP A 11 14.38 9.71 9.00
C TRP A 11 13.16 10.36 9.66
N GLN A 12 13.35 11.39 10.49
CA GLN A 12 12.24 12.15 11.07
C GLN A 12 11.41 12.86 10.00
N GLY A 13 12.05 13.51 9.02
CA GLY A 13 11.37 14.18 7.91
C GLY A 13 10.52 13.21 7.09
N ARG A 14 11.10 12.07 6.68
CA ARG A 14 10.36 11.03 5.95
C ARG A 14 9.22 10.44 6.80
N GLY A 15 9.48 10.17 8.08
CA GLY A 15 8.46 9.66 8.99
C GLY A 15 7.27 10.62 9.15
N ALA A 16 7.51 11.94 9.20
CA ALA A 16 6.45 12.94 9.22
C ALA A 16 5.63 12.95 7.92
N GLN A 17 6.29 12.85 6.76
CA GLN A 17 5.64 12.78 5.46
C GLN A 17 4.75 11.54 5.32
N TYR A 18 5.27 10.35 5.68
CA TYR A 18 4.48 9.12 5.66
C TYR A 18 3.30 9.15 6.61
N ARG A 19 3.46 9.71 7.82
CA ARG A 19 2.35 9.88 8.76
C ARG A 19 1.26 10.78 8.18
N LYS A 20 1.62 11.88 7.52
CA LYS A 20 0.66 12.77 6.86
C LYS A 20 -0.12 12.02 5.76
N MET A 21 0.58 11.36 4.83
CA MET A 21 -0.04 10.58 3.76
C MET A 21 -0.97 9.49 4.32
N HIS A 22 -0.54 8.80 5.37
CA HIS A 22 -1.33 7.76 6.02
C HIS A 22 -2.60 8.33 6.69
N SER A 23 -2.49 9.44 7.42
CA SER A 23 -3.66 10.10 8.03
C SER A 23 -4.67 10.58 6.98
N GLU A 24 -4.20 11.11 5.84
CA GLU A 24 -5.06 11.49 4.71
C GLU A 24 -5.77 10.28 4.11
N TRP A 25 -5.03 9.20 3.87
CA TRP A 25 -5.60 7.94 3.38
C TRP A 25 -6.65 7.37 4.33
N LEU A 26 -6.36 7.31 5.64
CA LEU A 26 -7.32 6.83 6.64
C LEU A 26 -8.56 7.71 6.72
N THR A 27 -8.42 9.02 6.57
CA THR A 27 -9.54 9.96 6.56
C THR A 27 -10.44 9.68 5.35
N MET A 28 -9.87 9.57 4.16
CA MET A 28 -10.61 9.25 2.94
C MET A 28 -11.27 7.85 3.00
N ALA A 29 -10.56 6.86 3.54
CA ALA A 29 -11.07 5.51 3.71
C ALA A 29 -12.24 5.46 4.72
N SER A 30 -12.14 6.20 5.83
CA SER A 30 -13.18 6.25 6.87
C SER A 30 -14.46 6.95 6.40
N ARG A 31 -14.33 7.92 5.49
CA ARG A 31 -15.48 8.60 4.84
C ARG A 31 -16.15 7.74 3.77
N GLY A 32 -15.58 6.58 3.42
CA GLY A 32 -16.08 5.73 2.34
C GLY A 32 -15.84 6.30 0.94
N GLU A 33 -15.07 7.39 0.82
CA GLU A 33 -14.72 8.04 -0.44
C GLU A 33 -13.76 7.17 -1.28
N LEU A 34 -12.97 6.33 -0.61
CA LEU A 34 -12.11 5.33 -1.27
C LEU A 34 -12.79 3.96 -1.32
N ARG A 35 -13.24 3.55 -2.51
CA ARG A 35 -13.61 2.16 -2.80
C ARG A 35 -12.38 1.32 -3.12
N SER A 36 -11.46 1.20 -2.16
CA SER A 36 -10.27 0.35 -2.32
C SER A 36 -10.62 -1.14 -2.15
N PRO A 37 -9.91 -2.04 -2.84
CA PRO A 37 -9.94 -3.46 -2.48
C PRO A 37 -9.53 -3.64 -1.02
N ARG A 38 -10.26 -4.45 -0.27
CA ARG A 38 -9.82 -4.88 1.07
C ARG A 38 -8.86 -6.06 0.93
N ILE A 39 -7.91 -6.18 1.85
CA ILE A 39 -7.11 -7.40 1.96
C ILE A 39 -8.10 -8.56 2.17
N PRO A 40 -8.07 -9.59 1.31
CA PRO A 40 -9.04 -10.64 1.36
C PRO A 40 -8.79 -11.52 2.58
N ILE A 41 -9.87 -11.85 3.30
CA ILE A 41 -9.84 -12.79 4.44
C ILE A 41 -9.78 -14.26 3.99
N ARG A 42 -9.87 -14.51 2.67
CA ARG A 42 -9.75 -15.83 2.04
C ARG A 42 -8.63 -15.79 1.02
N GLU A 43 -8.02 -16.95 0.79
CA GLU A 43 -7.00 -17.12 -0.23
C GLU A 43 -7.51 -16.63 -1.61
N VAL A 44 -6.65 -15.98 -2.39
CA VAL A 44 -7.01 -15.43 -3.71
C VAL A 44 -7.46 -16.55 -4.66
N SER A 45 -6.76 -17.68 -4.66
CA SER A 45 -7.11 -18.88 -5.43
C SER A 45 -8.51 -19.44 -5.10
N ARG A 46 -9.00 -19.18 -3.87
CA ARG A 46 -10.33 -19.56 -3.37
C ARG A 46 -11.36 -18.43 -3.50
N GLY A 47 -11.09 -17.43 -4.33
CA GLY A 47 -12.02 -16.34 -4.63
C GLY A 47 -12.00 -15.19 -3.61
N GLY A 48 -10.87 -14.93 -2.94
CA GLY A 48 -10.72 -13.82 -1.99
C GLY A 48 -11.13 -12.44 -2.53
N PHE A 49 -10.97 -12.19 -3.82
CA PHE A 49 -11.39 -10.96 -4.49
C PHE A 49 -12.67 -11.09 -5.33
N SER A 50 -13.38 -12.22 -5.27
CA SER A 50 -14.53 -12.51 -6.14
C SER A 50 -15.59 -11.39 -6.12
N GLY A 51 -15.97 -10.90 -4.94
CA GLY A 51 -16.94 -9.80 -4.81
C GLY A 51 -16.44 -8.42 -5.28
N PHE A 52 -15.12 -8.23 -5.40
CA PHE A 52 -14.56 -7.02 -6.00
C PHE A 52 -14.46 -7.16 -7.52
N LEU A 53 -14.04 -8.34 -7.99
CA LEU A 53 -13.92 -8.69 -9.41
C LEU A 53 -15.27 -8.75 -10.13
N SER A 54 -16.36 -9.03 -9.42
CA SER A 54 -17.71 -9.05 -9.99
C SER A 54 -18.25 -7.65 -10.36
N ARG A 55 -17.53 -6.57 -10.01
CA ARG A 55 -17.92 -5.20 -10.31
C ARG A 55 -17.41 -4.78 -11.70
N PRO A 56 -18.14 -3.90 -12.42
CA PRO A 56 -17.62 -3.26 -13.62
C PRO A 56 -16.25 -2.61 -13.34
N GLY A 57 -15.24 -2.94 -14.14
CA GLY A 57 -13.87 -2.43 -13.96
C GLY A 57 -13.09 -2.99 -12.76
N GLY A 58 -13.66 -3.93 -12.00
CA GLY A 58 -13.05 -4.48 -10.79
C GLY A 58 -11.68 -5.11 -11.01
N ARG A 59 -11.48 -5.77 -12.16
CA ARG A 59 -10.17 -6.31 -12.56
C ARG A 59 -9.14 -5.20 -12.73
N VAL A 60 -9.45 -4.15 -13.50
CA VAL A 60 -8.53 -3.03 -13.76
C VAL A 60 -8.15 -2.33 -12.46
N LEU A 61 -9.14 -2.07 -11.60
CA LEU A 61 -8.91 -1.45 -10.30
C LEU A 61 -8.05 -2.31 -9.36
N LEU A 62 -8.21 -3.63 -9.40
CA LEU A 62 -7.41 -4.55 -8.59
C LEU A 62 -5.94 -4.59 -9.05
N GLU A 63 -5.70 -4.62 -10.36
CA GLU A 63 -4.35 -4.56 -10.93
C GLU A 63 -3.66 -3.24 -10.57
N TRP A 64 -4.38 -2.12 -10.71
CA TRP A 64 -3.87 -0.80 -10.32
C TRP A 64 -3.55 -0.71 -8.84
N TRP A 65 -4.41 -1.28 -7.99
CA TRP A 65 -4.18 -1.33 -6.56
C TRP A 65 -2.94 -2.16 -6.21
N TRP A 66 -2.73 -3.31 -6.86
CA TRP A 66 -1.54 -4.13 -6.65
C TRP A 66 -0.27 -3.45 -7.13
N ALA A 67 -0.28 -2.85 -8.34
CA ALA A 67 0.85 -2.10 -8.87
C ALA A 67 1.23 -0.97 -7.90
N ALA A 68 0.27 -0.13 -7.51
CA ALA A 68 0.50 0.96 -6.57
C ALA A 68 1.02 0.45 -5.21
N THR A 69 0.50 -0.67 -4.70
CA THR A 69 0.90 -1.23 -3.40
C THR A 69 2.30 -1.81 -3.44
N LEU A 70 2.69 -2.50 -4.52
CA LEU A 70 3.98 -3.18 -4.63
C LEU A 70 5.10 -2.23 -5.07
N ASP A 71 4.82 -1.30 -5.97
CA ASP A 71 5.79 -0.27 -6.38
C ASP A 71 6.16 0.66 -5.21
N SER A 72 5.27 0.78 -4.22
CA SER A 72 5.54 1.54 -2.99
C SER A 72 6.50 0.84 -2.01
N VAL A 73 6.86 -0.43 -2.24
CA VAL A 73 7.60 -1.28 -1.27
C VAL A 73 9.06 -1.50 -1.68
N GLU A 74 9.55 -0.85 -2.72
CA GLU A 74 10.95 -0.99 -3.13
C GLU A 74 11.93 -0.49 -2.03
N ASP A 75 12.88 -1.36 -1.68
CA ASP A 75 14.00 -1.24 -0.75
C ASP A 75 13.77 -1.27 0.78
N LEU A 76 13.21 -2.38 1.29
CA LEU A 76 13.64 -2.89 2.60
C LEU A 76 14.55 -4.12 2.41
N PRO A 77 15.83 -4.07 2.83
CA PRO A 77 16.69 -5.24 2.74
C PRO A 77 16.06 -6.39 3.54
N ARG A 78 15.77 -7.50 2.86
CA ARG A 78 15.32 -8.73 3.50
C ARG A 78 16.37 -9.10 4.55
N ARG A 79 16.05 -8.91 5.83
CA ARG A 79 16.86 -9.45 6.93
C ARG A 79 16.87 -10.97 6.75
N ARG A 80 17.99 -11.52 6.28
CA ARG A 80 18.28 -12.93 6.45
C ARG A 80 18.38 -13.16 7.97
N ARG A 81 17.50 -14.03 8.48
CA ARG A 81 17.67 -14.62 9.82
C ARG A 81 18.85 -15.57 9.80
#